data_AF-A0A818SN54-F1
#
_entry.id   AF-A0A818SN54-F1
#
_cell.length_a   1.000
_cell.length_b   1.000
_cell.length_c   1.000
_cell.angle_alpha   90.00
_cell.angle_beta   90.00
_cell.angle_gamma   90.00
#
_symmetry.space_group_name_H-M   'P 1'
#
loop_
_entity.id
_entity.type
_entity.pdbx_description
1 polymer ?
#
loop_
_entity_poly.entity_id
_entity_poly.type
_entity_poly.pdbx_seq_one_letter_code
_entity_poly.pdbx_strand_id
1 'polypeptide(L)'
;MSKKRANITEMVRNNSEDTDNSCSSKKRKIEMTMEEYDKYLIEKKDGRFKRTGNWNGMYRRLAHECCDIECGQERLKWTANVPNTFYIFSLVDPGTKETGKIERALIKFGRTQHKDALKRYPTSELKQYQMKLLLTLRGKLITMTRIENWWKKQAEENKWFIRFSNSDFHGQTECIQVNDNDLAQLIAKSKEMAAIEE
;
A
#
# COMPACT_ATOMS: atom_id res chain seq x y z
N MET A 1 -5.65 2.08 -0.77
CA MET A 1 -6.66 2.65 0.14
C MET A 1 -8.01 1.98 -0.09
N SER A 2 -8.34 0.92 0.66
CA SER A 2 -9.71 0.38 0.63
C SER A 2 -10.54 1.13 1.67
N LYS A 3 -11.46 1.97 1.18
CA LYS A 3 -12.45 2.68 1.98
C LYS A 3 -13.39 1.63 2.57
N LYS A 4 -13.18 1.21 3.82
CA LYS A 4 -14.22 0.46 4.53
C LYS A 4 -15.42 1.40 4.69
N ARG A 5 -16.51 1.02 4.01
CA ARG A 5 -17.81 1.67 4.06
C ARG A 5 -18.39 1.39 5.45
N ALA A 6 -18.58 2.41 6.27
CA ALA A 6 -19.63 2.33 7.28
C ALA A 6 -20.95 2.32 6.50
N ASN A 7 -21.63 1.17 6.48
CA ASN A 7 -22.91 1.05 5.81
C ASN A 7 -23.95 1.72 6.73
N ILE A 8 -24.49 2.85 6.29
CA ILE A 8 -25.49 3.68 7.02
C ILE A 8 -26.82 2.92 7.27
N THR A 9 -26.91 1.66 6.86
CA THR A 9 -28.09 0.80 6.97
C THR A 9 -28.48 0.48 8.41
N GLU A 10 -27.57 0.58 9.38
CA GLU A 10 -27.84 0.24 10.78
C GLU A 10 -28.71 1.30 11.50
N MET A 11 -28.71 2.56 11.03
CA MET A 11 -29.53 3.63 11.64
C MET A 11 -31.02 3.54 11.30
N VAL A 12 -31.41 2.77 10.28
CA VAL A 12 -32.81 2.71 9.81
C VAL A 12 -33.66 1.75 10.65
N ARG A 13 -33.05 0.84 11.42
CA ARG A 13 -33.77 -0.27 12.08
C ARG A 13 -34.43 0.07 13.42
N ASN A 14 -33.98 1.09 14.12
CA ASN A 14 -34.46 1.35 15.50
C ASN A 14 -35.69 2.29 15.58
N ASN A 15 -36.28 2.68 14.45
CA ASN A 15 -37.48 3.54 14.41
C ASN A 15 -38.67 2.89 13.69
N SER A 16 -38.69 1.57 13.54
CA SER A 16 -39.82 0.85 12.91
C SER A 16 -40.33 -0.28 13.81
N GLU A 17 -41.04 0.10 14.87
CA GLU A 17 -42.14 -0.73 15.36
C GLU A 17 -43.41 -0.29 14.62
N ASP A 18 -44.05 -1.28 13.99
CA ASP A 18 -45.40 -1.31 13.45
C ASP A 18 -45.82 -0.24 12.43
N THR A 19 -45.88 -0.62 11.15
CA THR A 19 -47.14 -0.68 10.37
C THR A 19 -46.91 -1.00 8.90
N ASP A 20 -47.71 -1.95 8.45
CA ASP A 20 -48.16 -2.35 7.12
C ASP A 20 -47.36 -2.11 5.83
N ASN A 21 -47.25 -3.26 5.17
CA ASN A 21 -46.72 -3.63 3.88
C ASN A 21 -47.38 -2.86 2.72
N SER A 22 -46.74 -1.79 2.26
CA SER A 22 -47.06 -1.10 1.00
C SER A 22 -45.78 -0.89 0.19
N CYS A 23 -45.64 -1.70 -0.86
CA CYS A 23 -44.47 -1.79 -1.73
C CYS A 23 -44.38 -0.60 -2.70
N SER A 24 -44.00 0.57 -2.17
CA SER A 24 -43.34 1.62 -2.95
C SER A 24 -42.14 2.12 -2.16
N SER A 25 -40.94 1.62 -2.48
CA SER A 25 -39.71 1.98 -1.79
C SER A 25 -39.25 3.38 -2.20
N LYS A 26 -40.03 4.41 -1.85
CA LYS A 26 -39.55 5.79 -1.78
C LYS A 26 -38.45 5.79 -0.72
N LYS A 27 -37.20 5.88 -1.16
CA LYS A 27 -36.06 6.05 -0.26
C LYS A 27 -36.34 7.29 0.58
N ARG A 28 -36.72 7.10 1.85
CA ARG A 28 -36.90 8.21 2.78
C ARG A 28 -35.58 8.97 2.81
N LYS A 29 -35.61 10.23 2.36
CA LYS A 29 -34.47 11.10 2.42
C LYS A 29 -34.27 11.42 3.90
N ILE A 30 -33.28 10.80 4.52
CA ILE A 30 -32.82 11.19 5.85
C ILE A 30 -32.32 12.63 5.70
N GLU A 31 -33.07 13.55 6.29
CA GLU A 31 -32.67 14.93 6.49
C GLU A 31 -32.12 15.01 7.90
N MET A 32 -30.84 15.37 8.00
CA MET A 32 -30.13 15.54 9.26
C MET A 32 -29.35 16.84 9.10
N THR A 33 -29.37 17.69 10.11
CA THR A 33 -28.58 18.92 10.12
C THR A 33 -27.12 18.62 10.43
N MET A 34 -26.26 19.63 10.25
CA MET A 34 -24.85 19.52 10.62
C MET A 34 -24.70 19.27 12.12
N GLU A 35 -25.50 19.97 12.94
CA GLU A 35 -25.48 19.90 14.40
C GLU A 35 -25.97 18.54 14.89
N GLU A 36 -27.02 18.00 14.29
CA GLU A 36 -27.53 16.65 14.60
C GLU A 36 -26.50 15.57 14.25
N TYR A 37 -25.77 15.75 13.15
CA TYR A 37 -24.71 14.84 12.76
C TYR A 37 -23.51 14.89 13.72
N ASP A 38 -23.05 16.09 14.06
CA ASP A 38 -21.95 16.25 15.01
C ASP A 38 -22.34 15.72 16.40
N LYS A 39 -23.60 15.93 16.84
CA LYS A 39 -24.17 15.33 18.05
C LYS A 39 -24.20 13.80 17.97
N TYR A 40 -24.59 13.23 16.84
CA TYR A 40 -24.54 11.78 16.60
C TYR A 40 -23.11 11.23 16.72
N LEU A 41 -22.09 11.93 16.21
CA LEU A 41 -20.69 11.51 16.37
C LEU A 41 -20.27 11.50 17.85
N ILE A 42 -20.77 12.44 18.65
CA ILE A 42 -20.50 12.47 20.09
C ILE A 42 -21.22 11.33 20.81
N GLU A 43 -22.53 11.20 20.62
CA GLU A 43 -23.38 10.30 21.42
C GLU A 43 -23.34 8.83 20.97
N LYS A 44 -23.18 8.58 19.67
CA LYS A 44 -23.25 7.22 19.10
C LYS A 44 -21.92 6.68 18.62
N LYS A 45 -20.90 7.53 18.58
CA LYS A 45 -19.51 7.13 18.28
C LYS A 45 -18.55 7.53 19.40
N ASP A 46 -19.08 7.78 20.60
CA ASP A 46 -18.32 8.07 21.83
C ASP A 46 -17.32 9.22 21.67
N GLY A 47 -17.66 10.21 20.84
CA GLY A 47 -16.75 11.33 20.50
C GLY A 47 -15.49 10.92 19.74
N ARG A 48 -15.37 9.67 19.29
CA ARG A 48 -14.19 9.13 18.63
C ARG A 48 -13.89 9.78 17.29
N PHE A 49 -14.90 10.35 16.64
CA PHE A 49 -14.76 10.99 15.34
C PHE A 49 -15.18 12.45 15.42
N LYS A 50 -14.38 13.31 14.79
CA LYS A 50 -14.71 14.71 14.57
C LYS A 50 -14.70 15.00 13.08
N ARG A 51 -15.71 15.74 12.61
CA ARG A 51 -15.80 16.17 11.22
C ARG A 51 -14.76 17.26 10.95
N THR A 52 -14.01 17.11 9.86
CA THR A 52 -12.95 18.06 9.46
C THR A 52 -13.23 18.79 8.15
N GLY A 53 -14.29 18.40 7.43
CA GLY A 53 -14.70 19.02 6.18
C GLY A 53 -16.02 19.79 6.27
N ASN A 54 -16.28 20.64 5.27
CA ASN A 54 -17.54 21.37 5.13
C ASN A 54 -18.74 20.42 5.02
N TRP A 55 -19.84 20.78 5.67
CA TRP A 55 -21.10 20.05 5.55
C TRP A 55 -21.66 20.21 4.13
N ASN A 56 -21.80 19.10 3.42
CA ASN A 56 -22.36 19.07 2.07
C ASN A 56 -23.56 18.10 1.98
N GLY A 57 -24.22 17.86 3.12
CA GLY A 57 -25.29 16.88 3.28
C GLY A 57 -24.81 15.44 3.51
N MET A 58 -25.69 14.63 4.10
CA MET A 58 -25.38 13.27 4.58
C MET A 58 -24.97 12.26 3.49
N TYR A 59 -25.36 12.52 2.24
CA TYR A 59 -25.10 11.62 1.12
C TYR A 59 -23.73 11.85 0.46
N ARG A 60 -23.05 12.94 0.81
CA ARG A 60 -21.70 13.24 0.30
C ARG A 60 -20.66 12.74 1.29
N ARG A 61 -19.47 12.43 0.77
CA ARG A 61 -18.36 11.96 1.61
C ARG A 61 -17.91 13.09 2.52
N LEU A 62 -18.21 12.98 3.81
CA LEU A 62 -17.71 13.85 4.86
C LEU A 62 -16.37 13.31 5.36
N ALA A 63 -15.37 14.19 5.45
CA ALA A 63 -14.08 13.87 6.02
C ALA A 63 -14.18 13.89 7.55
N HIS A 64 -13.56 12.90 8.18
CA HIS A 64 -13.49 12.76 9.63
C HIS A 64 -12.06 12.53 10.04
N GLU A 65 -11.68 13.09 11.19
CA GLU A 65 -10.51 12.69 11.95
C GLU A 65 -10.95 11.80 13.11
N CYS A 66 -10.11 10.84 13.46
CA CYS A 66 -10.29 10.09 14.70
C CYS A 66 -9.60 10.87 15.81
N CYS A 67 -10.35 11.25 16.85
CA CYS A 67 -9.82 11.98 18.02
C CYS A 67 -9.10 11.06 19.01
N ASP A 68 -9.27 9.75 18.87
CA ASP A 68 -8.60 8.75 19.68
C ASP A 68 -7.15 8.56 19.19
N ILE A 69 -6.20 9.05 20.00
CA ILE A 69 -4.76 8.95 19.78
C ILE A 69 -4.34 7.48 19.62
N GLU A 70 -5.01 6.55 20.30
CA GLU A 70 -4.70 5.12 20.26
C GLU A 70 -5.29 4.43 19.03
N CYS A 71 -6.42 4.89 18.50
CA CYS A 71 -7.04 4.34 17.29
C CYS A 71 -6.10 4.38 16.07
N GLY A 72 -5.24 5.39 15.96
CA GLY A 72 -4.20 5.45 14.94
C GLY A 72 -3.10 4.42 15.19
N GLN A 73 -2.66 4.29 16.43
CA GLN A 73 -1.54 3.44 16.83
C GLN A 73 -1.88 1.94 16.78
N GLU A 74 -3.06 1.51 17.22
CA GLU A 74 -3.46 0.09 17.17
C GLU A 74 -3.59 -0.43 15.73
N ARG A 75 -4.16 0.39 14.85
CA ARG A 75 -4.28 0.03 13.43
C ARG A 75 -2.90 -0.09 12.77
N LEU A 76 -1.96 0.78 13.15
CA LEU A 76 -0.57 0.70 12.68
C LEU A 76 0.14 -0.55 13.21
N LYS A 77 -0.07 -0.91 14.49
CA LYS A 77 0.47 -2.15 15.10
C LYS A 77 0.02 -3.39 14.33
N TRP A 78 -1.26 -3.50 13.98
CA TRP A 78 -1.75 -4.65 13.19
C TRP A 78 -1.10 -4.69 11.81
N THR A 79 -0.99 -3.55 11.13
CA THR A 79 -0.39 -3.51 9.79
C THR A 79 1.08 -3.92 9.77
N ALA A 80 1.84 -3.68 10.84
CA ALA A 80 3.24 -4.06 10.94
C ALA A 80 3.47 -5.58 10.83
N ASN A 81 2.47 -6.38 11.22
CA ASN A 81 2.53 -7.85 11.19
C ASN A 81 1.91 -8.46 9.94
N VAL A 82 1.31 -7.65 9.05
CA VAL A 82 0.72 -8.17 7.81
C VAL A 82 1.83 -8.75 6.94
N PRO A 83 1.72 -10.02 6.49
CA PRO A 83 2.74 -10.63 5.66
C PRO A 83 2.98 -9.85 4.35
N ASN A 84 4.23 -9.52 4.10
CA ASN A 84 4.71 -8.90 2.86
C ASN A 84 5.81 -9.75 2.24
N THR A 85 5.98 -9.58 0.94
CA THR A 85 7.04 -10.23 0.17
C THR A 85 8.03 -9.14 -0.28
N PHE A 86 9.26 -9.23 0.18
CA PHE A 86 10.40 -8.52 -0.41
C PHE A 86 10.92 -9.31 -1.61
N TYR A 87 11.27 -8.62 -2.68
CA TYR A 87 11.73 -9.24 -3.92
C TYR A 87 12.92 -8.51 -4.52
N ILE A 88 13.69 -9.27 -5.31
CA ILE A 88 14.78 -8.75 -6.15
C ILE A 88 14.61 -9.34 -7.55
N PHE A 89 14.55 -8.48 -8.55
CA PHE A 89 14.59 -8.83 -9.97
C PHE A 89 15.87 -8.32 -10.60
N SER A 90 16.48 -9.13 -11.45
CA SER A 90 17.38 -8.68 -12.50
C SER A 90 16.55 -8.34 -13.73
N LEU A 91 16.87 -7.25 -14.42
CA LEU A 91 16.20 -6.86 -15.66
C LEU A 91 17.17 -6.16 -16.62
N VAL A 92 16.77 -6.08 -17.88
CA VAL A 92 17.51 -5.40 -18.94
C VAL A 92 16.77 -4.13 -19.33
N ASP A 93 17.49 -3.01 -19.38
CA ASP A 93 16.98 -1.76 -19.91
C ASP A 93 17.14 -1.73 -21.45
N PRO A 94 16.05 -1.65 -22.24
CA PRO A 94 16.13 -1.68 -23.69
C PRO A 94 16.96 -0.52 -24.27
N GLY A 95 16.97 0.66 -23.64
CA GLY A 95 17.75 1.82 -24.11
C GLY A 95 19.26 1.60 -24.09
N THR A 96 19.76 0.61 -23.33
CA THR A 96 21.19 0.27 -23.34
C THR A 96 21.62 -0.41 -24.65
N LYS A 97 20.71 -1.14 -25.32
CA LYS A 97 20.98 -1.78 -26.61
C LYS A 97 21.20 -0.78 -27.72
N GLU A 98 20.45 0.32 -27.70
CA GLU A 98 20.52 1.36 -28.72
C GLU A 98 21.80 2.21 -28.62
N THR A 99 22.41 2.29 -27.42
CA THR A 99 23.59 3.13 -27.18
C THR A 99 24.92 2.40 -27.31
N GLY A 100 24.91 1.10 -27.67
CA GLY A 100 26.13 0.28 -27.77
C GLY A 100 26.84 0.06 -26.44
N LYS A 101 26.21 0.39 -25.31
CA LYS A 101 26.74 0.11 -23.97
C LYS A 101 26.49 -1.36 -23.64
N ILE A 102 27.47 -1.97 -22.97
CA ILE A 102 27.36 -3.35 -22.46
C ILE A 102 26.04 -3.50 -21.70
N GLU A 103 25.27 -4.54 -22.06
CA GLU A 103 24.01 -4.95 -21.44
C GLU A 103 24.27 -5.36 -19.99
N ARG A 104 24.43 -4.39 -19.10
CA ARG A 104 24.56 -4.65 -17.66
C ARG A 104 23.17 -4.82 -17.09
N ALA A 105 22.93 -5.97 -16.46
CA ALA A 105 21.71 -6.21 -15.72
C ALA A 105 21.50 -5.12 -14.67
N LEU A 106 20.29 -4.54 -14.66
CA LEU A 106 19.84 -3.66 -13.61
C LEU A 106 19.12 -4.48 -12.56
N ILE A 107 19.24 -4.06 -11.31
CA ILE A 107 18.59 -4.71 -10.18
C ILE A 107 17.43 -3.85 -9.71
N LYS A 108 16.23 -4.42 -9.73
CA LYS A 108 15.04 -3.83 -9.12
C LYS A 108 14.70 -4.57 -7.85
N PHE A 109 14.51 -3.83 -6.77
CA PHE A 109 14.08 -4.38 -5.50
C PHE A 109 12.86 -3.63 -4.99
N GLY A 110 12.12 -4.25 -4.08
CA GLY A 110 10.94 -3.66 -3.49
C GLY A 110 10.14 -4.67 -2.70
N ARG A 111 8.91 -4.30 -2.37
CA ARG A 111 8.01 -5.16 -1.62
C ARG A 111 6.58 -5.12 -2.14
N THR A 112 5.85 -6.19 -1.86
CA THR A 112 4.47 -6.35 -2.27
C THR A 112 3.67 -7.11 -1.21
N GLN A 113 2.38 -6.80 -1.10
CA GLN A 113 1.46 -7.58 -0.27
C GLN A 113 1.17 -8.95 -0.89
N HIS A 114 1.34 -9.10 -2.21
CA HIS A 114 1.15 -10.38 -2.89
C HIS A 114 2.11 -11.43 -2.34
N LYS A 115 1.62 -12.67 -2.19
CA LYS A 115 2.46 -13.81 -1.79
C LYS A 115 3.54 -14.08 -2.82
N ASP A 116 3.15 -14.01 -4.08
CA ASP A 116 4.00 -14.21 -5.24
C ASP A 116 4.45 -12.86 -5.81
N ALA A 117 5.77 -12.65 -5.88
CA ALA A 117 6.37 -11.43 -6.38
C ALA A 117 6.12 -11.22 -7.88
N LEU A 118 5.96 -12.29 -8.66
CA LEU A 118 5.71 -12.19 -10.11
C LEU A 118 4.37 -11.52 -10.42
N LYS A 119 3.38 -11.66 -9.53
CA LYS A 119 2.07 -11.00 -9.67
C LYS A 119 2.13 -9.48 -9.50
N ARG A 120 3.27 -8.93 -9.11
CA ARG A 120 3.46 -7.48 -8.98
C ARG A 120 3.50 -6.76 -10.34
N TYR A 121 3.95 -7.46 -11.37
CA TYR A 121 4.17 -6.93 -12.72
C TYR A 121 3.27 -7.66 -13.73
N PRO A 122 2.75 -6.96 -14.75
CA PRO A 122 2.12 -7.61 -15.89
C PRO A 122 3.07 -8.57 -16.61
N THR A 123 2.56 -9.66 -17.16
CA THR A 123 3.37 -10.64 -17.92
C THR A 123 4.08 -10.00 -19.13
N SER A 124 3.46 -9.00 -19.75
CA SER A 124 4.07 -8.22 -20.84
C SER A 124 5.34 -7.50 -20.37
N GLU A 125 5.31 -6.90 -19.18
CA GLU A 125 6.44 -6.17 -18.59
C GLU A 125 7.58 -7.13 -18.24
N LEU A 126 7.27 -8.26 -17.60
CA LEU A 126 8.23 -9.31 -17.27
C LEU A 126 8.99 -9.79 -18.52
N LYS A 127 8.26 -10.00 -19.63
CA LYS A 127 8.83 -10.44 -20.90
C LYS A 127 9.63 -9.32 -21.60
N GLN A 128 9.09 -8.10 -21.65
CA GLN A 128 9.69 -6.97 -22.32
C GLN A 128 11.07 -6.62 -21.74
N TYR A 129 11.20 -6.63 -20.41
CA TYR A 129 12.45 -6.27 -19.73
C TYR A 129 13.28 -7.48 -19.30
N GLN A 130 12.95 -8.68 -19.80
CA GLN A 130 13.63 -9.93 -19.47
C GLN A 130 13.82 -10.12 -17.95
N MET A 131 12.77 -9.84 -17.18
CA MET A 131 12.85 -9.82 -15.72
C MET A 131 13.08 -11.23 -15.18
N LYS A 132 14.18 -11.42 -14.46
CA LYS A 132 14.52 -12.66 -13.77
C LYS A 132 14.43 -12.44 -12.26
N LEU A 133 13.54 -13.18 -11.61
CA LEU A 133 13.42 -13.17 -10.15
C LEU A 133 14.67 -13.81 -9.53
N LEU A 134 15.40 -13.06 -8.71
CA LEU A 134 16.62 -13.51 -8.03
C LEU A 134 16.37 -13.92 -6.58
N LEU A 135 15.50 -13.19 -5.89
CA LEU A 135 15.20 -13.42 -4.48
C LEU A 135 13.74 -13.13 -4.18
N THR A 136 13.16 -13.92 -3.28
CA THR A 136 11.86 -13.68 -2.66
C THR A 136 11.97 -14.02 -1.20
N LEU A 137 11.69 -13.06 -0.32
CA LEU A 137 11.60 -13.24 1.12
C LEU A 137 10.20 -12.85 1.56
N ARG A 138 9.55 -13.67 2.38
CA ARG A 138 8.23 -13.36 2.92
C ARG A 138 8.28 -13.31 4.44
N GLY A 139 7.74 -12.26 5.01
CA GLY A 139 7.75 -12.04 6.46
C GLY A 139 6.85 -10.89 6.88
N LYS A 140 6.99 -10.44 8.13
CA LYS A 140 6.22 -9.30 8.66
C LYS A 140 6.53 -8.03 7.86
N LEU A 141 5.54 -7.16 7.69
CA LEU A 141 5.70 -5.89 6.97
C LEU A 141 6.86 -5.06 7.53
N ILE A 142 7.01 -5.00 8.86
CA ILE A 142 8.08 -4.25 9.50
C ILE A 142 9.47 -4.75 9.08
N THR A 143 9.68 -6.07 9.08
CA THR A 143 10.94 -6.70 8.68
C THR A 143 11.24 -6.44 7.20
N MET A 144 10.26 -6.66 6.32
CA MET A 144 10.43 -6.43 4.88
C MET A 144 10.67 -4.95 4.54
N THR A 145 10.05 -4.03 5.28
CA THR A 145 10.27 -2.59 5.15
C THR A 145 11.68 -2.21 5.61
N ARG A 146 12.17 -2.82 6.70
CA ARG A 146 13.55 -2.62 7.18
C ARG A 146 14.58 -3.05 6.12
N ILE A 147 14.36 -4.20 5.48
CA ILE A 147 15.23 -4.69 4.39
C ILE A 147 15.20 -3.71 3.21
N GLU A 148 14.00 -3.30 2.75
CA GLU A 148 13.86 -2.35 1.64
C GLU A 148 14.57 -1.02 1.93
N ASN A 149 14.39 -0.45 3.12
CA ASN A 149 15.03 0.80 3.51
C ASN A 149 16.55 0.66 3.62
N TRP A 150 17.05 -0.49 4.07
CA TRP A 150 18.48 -0.77 4.08
C TRP A 150 19.06 -0.80 2.66
N TRP A 151 18.39 -1.47 1.71
CA TRP A 151 18.78 -1.43 0.29
C TRP A 151 18.83 -0.01 -0.27
N LYS A 152 17.80 0.81 0.01
CA LYS A 152 17.76 2.21 -0.43
C LYS A 152 18.96 2.99 0.11
N LYS A 153 19.24 2.85 1.42
CA LYS A 153 20.39 3.50 2.05
C LYS A 153 21.71 3.08 1.39
N GLN A 154 21.93 1.78 1.16
CA GLN A 154 23.15 1.31 0.48
C GLN A 154 23.26 1.86 -0.95
N ALA A 155 22.16 1.91 -1.68
CA ALA A 155 22.12 2.47 -3.04
C ALA A 155 22.40 3.98 -3.08
N GLU A 156 21.93 4.74 -2.09
CA GLU A 156 22.22 6.17 -1.94
C GLU A 156 23.70 6.41 -1.61
N GLU A 157 24.22 5.73 -0.58
CA GLU A 157 25.60 5.87 -0.11
C GLU A 157 26.62 5.55 -1.22
N ASN A 158 26.34 4.53 -2.02
CA ASN A 158 27.23 4.09 -3.10
C ASN A 158 26.87 4.67 -4.48
N LYS A 159 25.85 5.55 -4.55
CA LYS A 159 25.38 6.18 -5.79
C LYS A 159 25.03 5.16 -6.90
N TRP A 160 24.41 4.04 -6.52
CA TRP A 160 24.06 2.97 -7.46
C TRP A 160 22.75 3.20 -8.21
N PHE A 161 21.92 4.14 -7.77
CA PHE A 161 20.66 4.44 -8.43
C PHE A 161 20.88 4.90 -9.87
N ILE A 162 20.17 4.26 -10.79
CA ILE A 162 20.17 4.60 -12.20
C ILE A 162 18.74 4.83 -12.67
N ARG A 163 18.57 5.78 -13.58
CA ARG A 163 17.28 6.05 -14.19
C ARG A 163 17.05 5.07 -15.35
N PHE A 164 15.93 4.37 -15.30
CA PHE A 164 15.49 3.52 -16.41
C PHE A 164 15.13 4.37 -17.64
N SER A 165 15.51 3.93 -18.84
CA SER A 165 15.31 4.71 -20.08
C SER A 165 13.84 4.97 -20.39
N ASN A 166 12.97 3.97 -20.13
CA ASN A 166 11.53 4.12 -20.34
C ASN A 166 10.88 4.88 -19.17
N SER A 167 10.24 6.01 -19.46
CA SER A 167 9.50 6.81 -18.47
C SER A 167 8.25 6.12 -17.92
N ASP A 168 7.66 5.21 -18.70
CA ASP A 168 6.45 4.49 -18.31
C ASP A 168 6.78 3.24 -17.46
N PHE A 169 8.05 2.94 -17.25
CA PHE A 169 8.47 1.82 -16.43
C PHE A 169 8.08 2.01 -14.97
N HIS A 170 7.48 0.97 -14.37
CA HIS A 170 7.04 1.03 -13.00
C HIS A 170 8.24 1.06 -12.04
N GLY A 171 8.46 2.24 -11.43
CA GLY A 171 9.60 2.49 -10.56
C GLY A 171 10.88 2.76 -11.34
N GLN A 172 10.80 3.70 -12.29
CA GLN A 172 11.91 4.23 -13.10
C GLN A 172 13.15 4.62 -12.28
N THR A 173 12.96 5.06 -11.03
CA THR A 173 14.02 5.51 -10.12
C THR A 173 14.40 4.48 -9.06
N GLU A 174 13.84 3.27 -9.14
CA GLU A 174 14.03 2.20 -8.15
C GLU A 174 14.87 1.04 -8.71
N CYS A 175 15.71 1.35 -9.70
CA CYS A 175 16.68 0.43 -10.27
C CYS A 175 18.08 0.84 -9.82
N ILE A 176 18.92 -0.15 -9.54
CA ILE A 176 20.33 0.07 -9.22
C ILE A 176 21.23 -0.70 -10.17
N GLN A 177 22.43 -0.19 -10.36
CA GLN A 177 23.49 -0.86 -11.08
C GLN A 177 24.62 -1.21 -10.10
N VAL A 178 24.82 -2.51 -9.90
CA VAL A 178 25.80 -3.07 -8.96
C VAL A 178 26.61 -4.17 -9.63
N ASN A 179 27.82 -4.46 -9.13
CA ASN A 179 28.57 -5.63 -9.57
C ASN A 179 28.07 -6.91 -8.87
N ASP A 180 28.52 -8.07 -9.34
CA ASP A 180 28.06 -9.37 -8.84
C ASP A 180 28.43 -9.63 -7.37
N ASN A 181 29.59 -9.12 -6.93
CA ASN A 181 30.05 -9.26 -5.55
C ASN A 181 29.17 -8.46 -4.59
N ASP A 182 28.89 -7.20 -4.91
CA ASP A 182 28.02 -6.34 -4.10
C ASP A 182 26.59 -6.90 -4.08
N LEU A 183 26.08 -7.38 -5.22
CA LEU A 183 24.77 -8.02 -5.28
C LEU A 183 24.69 -9.26 -4.39
N ALA A 184 25.73 -10.11 -4.39
CA ALA A 184 25.79 -11.28 -3.53
C ALA A 184 25.76 -10.90 -2.03
N GLN A 185 26.51 -9.86 -1.65
CA GLN A 185 26.52 -9.34 -0.28
C GLN A 185 25.16 -8.78 0.14
N LEU A 186 24.51 -7.98 -0.73
CA LEU A 186 23.18 -7.43 -0.47
C LEU A 186 22.14 -8.54 -0.28
N ILE A 187 22.18 -9.58 -1.12
CA ILE A 187 21.31 -10.76 -1.00
C ILE A 187 21.56 -11.51 0.31
N ALA A 188 22.83 -11.76 0.66
CA ALA A 188 23.19 -12.45 1.89
C ALA A 188 22.69 -11.69 3.13
N LYS A 189 22.91 -10.37 3.18
CA LYS A 189 22.44 -9.54 4.30
C LYS A 189 20.92 -9.50 4.41
N SER A 190 20.22 -9.48 3.28
CA SER A 190 18.75 -9.54 3.25
C SER A 190 18.21 -10.82 3.90
N LYS A 191 18.85 -11.97 3.61
CA LYS A 191 18.50 -13.26 4.21
C LYS A 191 18.75 -13.27 5.72
N GLU A 192 19.90 -12.75 6.15
CA GLU A 192 20.23 -12.60 7.58
C GLU A 192 19.19 -11.74 8.31
N MET A 193 18.85 -10.57 7.75
CA MET A 193 17.86 -9.66 8.33
C MET A 193 16.44 -10.26 8.43
N ALA A 194 16.10 -11.17 7.52
CA ALA A 194 14.83 -11.88 7.54
C ALA A 194 14.80 -13.00 8.60
N ALA A 195 15.93 -13.67 8.84
CA ALA A 195 16.03 -14.77 9.81
C ALA A 195 15.98 -14.32 11.28
N ILE A 196 16.33 -13.07 11.58
CA ILE A 196 16.34 -12.54 12.96
C ILE A 196 14.91 -12.45 13.57
N GLU A 197 13.86 -12.44 12.75
CA GLU A 197 12.48 -12.15 13.21
C GLU A 197 11.44 -13.27 12.97
N GLU A 198 11.91 -14.47 12.62
CA GLU A 198 11.15 -15.72 12.74
C GLU A 198 11.05 -16.14 14.22
#